data_AF-A0AAN7W093-F1
#
_entry.id   AF-A0AAN7W093-F1
#
_cell.length_a   1.000
_cell.length_b   1.000
_cell.length_c   1.000
_cell.angle_alpha   90.00
_cell.angle_beta   90.00
_cell.angle_gamma   90.00
#
_symmetry.space_group_name_H-M   'P 1'
#
loop_
_entity.id
_entity.type
_entity.pdbx_description
1 polymer ?
#
loop_
_entity_poly.entity_id
_entity_poly.type
_entity_poly.pdbx_seq_one_letter_code
_entity_poly.pdbx_strand_id
1 'polypeptide(L)'
;MFEALINRMLAYNYKTHLGLITVKTLPTLAQPVSHVLENFRRAITDMNASGDTALWDALALANDQLTQYALRYPDAKKRIICISDGEDTKSISQTSHGAYWLLKQNNVALDSICLGYDFNTELRAASYLLGCYSFQPESLENALAISEMEPFLSLSERPALKAAPGAPQTASVLLQRFRHAMSNAMPTVVDDETVPARKAHPNIHDDFIELTASTAARGNSSGSVSGARSNLRMSRILREMQKVVQAASPVASVFVSESDATF
;
A
#
# COMPACT_ATOMS: atom_id res chain seq x y z
N MET A 1 -14.43 0.59 8.16
CA MET A 1 -13.22 0.25 7.39
C MET A 1 -12.87 1.31 6.36
N PHE A 2 -13.67 1.56 5.32
CA PHE A 2 -13.32 2.54 4.26
C PHE A 2 -13.11 3.97 4.75
N GLU A 3 -13.94 4.44 5.68
CA GLU A 3 -13.74 5.77 6.27
C GLU A 3 -12.43 5.88 7.04
N ALA A 4 -12.04 4.84 7.77
CA ALA A 4 -10.76 4.79 8.48
C ALA A 4 -9.59 4.87 7.49
N LEU A 5 -9.64 4.06 6.41
CA LEU A 5 -8.66 4.11 5.32
C LEU A 5 -8.50 5.52 4.74
N ILE A 6 -9.61 6.17 4.35
CA ILE A 6 -9.59 7.52 3.75
C ILE A 6 -9.05 8.55 4.75
N ASN A 7 -9.54 8.52 6.00
CA ASN A 7 -9.11 9.46 7.04
C ASN A 7 -7.61 9.33 7.32
N ARG A 8 -7.07 8.10 7.37
CA ARG A 8 -5.64 7.86 7.56
C ARG A 8 -4.84 8.29 6.34
N MET A 9 -5.29 8.00 5.11
CA MET A 9 -4.62 8.48 3.90
C MET A 9 -4.52 10.01 3.84
N LEU A 10 -5.57 10.71 4.26
CA LEU A 10 -5.58 12.18 4.41
C LEU A 10 -4.63 12.65 5.51
N ALA A 11 -4.65 12.01 6.67
CA ALA A 11 -3.82 12.38 7.82
C ALA A 11 -2.31 12.24 7.52
N TYR A 12 -1.90 11.17 6.84
CA TYR A 12 -0.51 10.96 6.41
C TYR A 12 -0.13 11.75 5.14
N ASN A 13 -1.09 12.46 4.53
CA ASN A 13 -0.88 13.26 3.33
C ASN A 13 -0.24 12.47 2.16
N TYR A 14 -0.67 11.22 1.96
CA TYR A 14 -0.19 10.41 0.85
C TYR A 14 -0.68 10.97 -0.49
N LYS A 15 0.24 11.12 -1.46
CA LYS A 15 -0.07 11.54 -2.83
C LYS A 15 -0.69 10.38 -3.61
N THR A 16 -1.94 10.07 -3.32
CA THR A 16 -2.66 8.92 -3.91
C THR A 16 -3.91 9.37 -4.63
N HIS A 17 -4.15 8.78 -5.80
CA HIS A 17 -5.37 9.00 -6.58
C HIS A 17 -6.23 7.74 -6.46
N LEU A 18 -7.54 7.90 -6.26
CA LEU A 18 -8.48 6.81 -6.03
C LEU A 18 -9.59 6.80 -7.08
N GLY A 19 -10.01 5.59 -7.44
CA GLY A 19 -11.21 5.32 -8.24
C GLY A 19 -11.98 4.17 -7.60
N LEU A 20 -13.24 4.01 -7.98
CA LEU A 20 -14.14 2.97 -7.46
C LEU A 20 -14.78 2.21 -8.61
N ILE A 21 -14.65 0.89 -8.57
CA ILE A 21 -15.39 -0.03 -9.42
C ILE A 21 -16.26 -0.90 -8.51
N THR A 22 -17.53 -1.04 -8.86
CA THR A 22 -18.44 -1.94 -8.15
C THR A 22 -18.66 -3.20 -8.95
N VAL A 23 -18.69 -4.33 -8.23
CA VAL A 23 -18.89 -5.65 -8.81
C VAL A 23 -20.35 -6.03 -8.64
N LYS A 24 -21.01 -6.32 -9.76
CA LYS A 24 -22.35 -6.92 -9.85
C LYS A 24 -22.31 -7.96 -10.97
N THR A 25 -23.44 -8.26 -11.61
CA THR A 25 -23.50 -9.08 -12.83
C THR A 25 -22.62 -8.51 -13.95
N LEU A 26 -22.47 -7.19 -14.03
CA LEU A 26 -21.49 -6.52 -14.89
C LEU A 26 -20.69 -5.53 -14.03
N PRO A 27 -19.35 -5.47 -14.16
CA PRO A 27 -18.55 -4.48 -13.45
C PRO A 27 -18.87 -3.07 -13.94
N THR A 28 -19.00 -2.13 -13.01
CA THR A 28 -19.31 -0.73 -13.33
C THR A 28 -18.33 0.22 -12.69
N LEU A 29 -17.89 1.22 -13.45
CA LEU A 29 -17.06 2.31 -12.94
C LEU A 29 -17.93 3.31 -12.20
N ALA A 30 -18.02 3.16 -10.87
CA ALA A 30 -18.77 4.08 -10.02
C ALA A 30 -18.06 5.44 -9.88
N GLN A 31 -16.73 5.43 -9.86
CA GLN A 31 -15.94 6.64 -9.86
C GLN A 31 -14.63 6.49 -10.66
N PRO A 32 -14.35 7.40 -11.62
CA PRO A 32 -13.07 7.43 -12.30
C PRO A 32 -11.92 7.84 -11.36
N VAL A 33 -10.70 7.41 -11.68
CA VAL A 33 -9.51 7.71 -10.88
C VAL A 33 -9.28 9.23 -10.80
N SER A 34 -9.17 9.72 -9.56
CA SER A 34 -9.17 11.15 -9.22
C SER A 34 -8.31 11.41 -7.98
N HIS A 35 -7.75 12.62 -7.87
CA HIS A 35 -7.06 13.08 -6.64
C HIS A 35 -8.04 13.62 -5.57
N VAL A 36 -9.31 13.80 -5.93
CA VAL A 36 -10.35 14.31 -5.03
C VAL A 36 -10.96 13.16 -4.23
N LEU A 37 -10.43 12.96 -3.02
CA LEU A 37 -10.85 11.87 -2.11
C LEU A 37 -12.29 12.00 -1.63
N GLU A 38 -12.83 13.22 -1.58
CA GLU A 38 -14.22 13.47 -1.16
C GLU A 38 -15.25 12.86 -2.12
N ASN A 39 -14.97 12.89 -3.43
CA ASN A 39 -15.83 12.21 -4.41
C ASN A 39 -15.89 10.71 -4.11
N PHE A 40 -14.73 10.11 -3.79
CA PHE A 40 -14.61 8.69 -3.50
C PHE A 40 -15.39 8.32 -2.24
N ARG A 41 -15.31 9.16 -1.21
CA ARG A 41 -16.07 9.00 0.02
C ARG A 41 -17.58 8.96 -0.24
N ARG A 42 -18.10 9.89 -1.04
CA ARG A 42 -19.53 9.93 -1.42
C ARG A 42 -19.95 8.69 -2.20
N ALA A 43 -19.15 8.30 -3.20
CA ALA A 43 -19.44 7.12 -4.01
C ALA A 43 -19.51 5.82 -3.20
N ILE A 44 -18.75 5.71 -2.11
CA ILE A 44 -18.83 4.57 -1.19
C ILE A 44 -20.12 4.59 -0.38
N THR A 45 -20.52 5.75 0.15
CA THR A 45 -21.75 5.88 0.95
C THR A 45 -23.00 5.47 0.17
N ASP A 46 -23.02 5.73 -1.14
CA ASP A 46 -24.15 5.42 -2.03
C ASP A 46 -24.13 3.96 -2.55
N MET A 47 -23.11 3.17 -2.19
CA MET A 47 -22.93 1.81 -2.70
C MET A 47 -23.90 0.83 -2.04
N ASN A 48 -24.56 0.00 -2.86
CA ASN A 48 -25.43 -1.06 -2.39
C ASN A 48 -25.09 -2.41 -3.06
N ALA A 49 -24.95 -3.45 -2.25
CA ALA A 49 -24.64 -4.81 -2.68
C ALA A 49 -25.92 -5.50 -3.20
N SER A 50 -25.87 -5.98 -4.44
CA SER A 50 -27.01 -6.66 -5.07
C SER A 50 -26.56 -7.46 -6.29
N GLY A 51 -27.06 -8.69 -6.43
CA GLY A 51 -26.91 -9.49 -7.66
C GLY A 51 -25.70 -10.42 -7.65
N ASP A 52 -25.22 -10.76 -8.85
CA ASP A 52 -24.11 -11.69 -9.07
C ASP A 52 -22.74 -11.01 -8.95
N THR A 53 -21.66 -11.79 -9.11
CA THR A 53 -20.28 -11.32 -8.94
C THR A 53 -19.46 -11.63 -10.20
N ALA A 54 -19.18 -10.61 -11.03
CA ALA A 54 -18.25 -10.67 -12.16
C ALA A 54 -16.87 -10.09 -11.76
N LEU A 55 -16.20 -10.78 -10.84
CA LEU A 55 -14.97 -10.37 -10.17
C LEU A 55 -13.79 -10.18 -11.14
N TRP A 56 -13.54 -11.16 -12.00
CA TRP A 56 -12.39 -11.17 -12.90
C TRP A 56 -12.52 -10.12 -14.01
N ASP A 57 -13.74 -9.94 -14.51
CA ASP A 57 -14.07 -8.86 -15.45
C ASP A 57 -13.90 -7.49 -14.78
N ALA A 58 -14.26 -7.35 -13.50
CA ALA A 58 -14.02 -6.12 -12.74
C ALA A 58 -12.54 -5.80 -12.57
N LEU A 59 -11.70 -6.81 -12.30
CA LEU A 59 -10.25 -6.64 -12.20
C LEU A 59 -9.63 -6.22 -13.54
N ALA A 60 -10.11 -6.76 -14.65
CA ALA A 60 -9.67 -6.32 -15.98
C ALA A 60 -10.09 -4.88 -16.27
N LEU A 61 -11.34 -4.50 -15.96
CA LEU A 61 -11.77 -3.10 -16.08
C LEU A 61 -10.90 -2.17 -15.23
N ALA A 62 -10.59 -2.56 -13.99
CA ALA A 62 -9.71 -1.80 -13.10
C ALA A 62 -8.29 -1.66 -13.65
N ASN A 63 -7.75 -2.74 -14.21
CA ASN A 63 -6.44 -2.73 -14.87
C ASN A 63 -6.41 -1.71 -16.02
N ASP A 64 -7.45 -1.69 -16.85
CA ASP A 64 -7.52 -0.80 -18.01
C ASP A 64 -7.62 0.67 -17.58
N GLN A 65 -8.47 0.96 -16.60
CA GLN A 65 -8.58 2.31 -16.01
C GLN A 65 -7.26 2.79 -15.42
N LEU A 66 -6.58 1.95 -14.63
CA LEU A 66 -5.29 2.29 -14.02
C LEU A 66 -4.20 2.47 -15.08
N THR A 67 -4.14 1.60 -16.08
CA THR A 67 -3.12 1.66 -17.13
C THR A 67 -3.30 2.91 -18.00
N GLN A 68 -4.55 3.23 -18.36
CA GLN A 68 -4.85 4.46 -19.09
C GLN A 68 -4.52 5.72 -18.27
N TYR A 69 -4.89 5.73 -16.98
CA TYR A 69 -4.63 6.88 -16.11
C TYR A 69 -3.14 7.09 -15.83
N ALA A 70 -2.38 6.00 -15.67
CA ALA A 70 -0.95 6.02 -15.44
C ALA A 70 -0.12 6.59 -16.61
N LEU A 71 -0.70 6.69 -17.82
CA LEU A 71 -0.05 7.40 -18.92
C LEU A 71 0.26 8.88 -18.57
N ARG A 72 -0.52 9.48 -17.67
CA ARG A 72 -0.29 10.85 -17.17
C ARG A 72 0.72 10.90 -16.01
N TYR A 73 0.94 9.78 -15.34
CA TYR A 73 1.77 9.66 -14.13
C TYR A 73 2.62 8.38 -14.23
N PRO A 74 3.64 8.36 -15.09
CA PRO A 74 4.39 7.12 -15.40
C PRO A 74 5.11 6.52 -14.19
N ASP A 75 5.53 7.35 -13.23
CA ASP A 75 6.21 6.89 -12.01
C ASP A 75 5.23 6.43 -10.91
N ALA A 76 3.92 6.58 -11.12
CA ALA A 76 2.93 6.19 -10.14
C ALA A 76 2.82 4.67 -10.03
N LYS A 77 2.87 4.17 -8.80
CA LYS A 77 2.61 2.75 -8.54
C LYS A 77 1.12 2.46 -8.72
N LYS A 78 0.80 1.44 -9.51
CA LYS A 78 -0.58 1.00 -9.76
C LYS A 78 -0.98 -0.09 -8.78
N ARG A 79 -2.16 0.04 -8.19
CA ARG A 79 -2.66 -0.90 -7.18
C ARG A 79 -4.17 -1.01 -7.26
N ILE A 80 -4.66 -2.23 -7.16
CA ILE A 80 -6.06 -2.57 -6.96
C ILE A 80 -6.19 -3.15 -5.55
N ILE A 81 -7.18 -2.68 -4.80
CA ILE A 81 -7.62 -3.32 -3.56
C ILE A 81 -8.97 -3.93 -3.87
N CYS A 82 -9.03 -5.25 -3.89
CA CYS A 82 -10.24 -6.01 -4.15
C CYS A 82 -10.83 -6.47 -2.82
N ILE A 83 -12.06 -6.04 -2.54
CA ILE A 83 -12.82 -6.48 -1.38
C ILE A 83 -13.98 -7.31 -1.91
N SER A 84 -14.03 -8.58 -1.51
CA SER A 84 -15.06 -9.51 -1.97
C SER A 84 -15.33 -10.55 -0.89
N ASP A 85 -16.59 -10.91 -0.74
CA ASP A 85 -17.09 -11.98 0.13
C ASP A 85 -17.40 -13.27 -0.63
N GLY A 86 -17.26 -13.29 -1.96
CA GLY A 86 -17.80 -14.34 -2.81
C GLY A 86 -16.83 -14.86 -3.86
N GLU A 87 -17.13 -16.05 -4.38
CA GLU A 87 -16.53 -16.57 -5.61
C GLU A 87 -17.08 -15.82 -6.83
N ASP A 88 -16.32 -15.87 -7.92
CA ASP A 88 -16.81 -15.36 -9.19
C ASP A 88 -17.94 -16.24 -9.73
N THR A 89 -19.10 -15.64 -10.02
CA THR A 89 -20.28 -16.37 -10.51
C THR A 89 -20.63 -16.05 -11.95
N LYS A 90 -20.10 -14.96 -12.51
CA LYS A 90 -20.54 -14.42 -13.80
C LYS A 90 -19.44 -13.84 -14.67
N SER A 91 -18.15 -13.91 -14.33
CA SER A 91 -17.15 -13.40 -15.28
C SER A 91 -17.18 -14.22 -16.57
N ILE A 92 -17.26 -13.51 -17.70
CA ILE A 92 -17.34 -14.12 -19.03
C ILE A 92 -16.05 -13.89 -19.79
N SER A 93 -15.49 -12.68 -19.68
CA SER A 93 -14.35 -12.28 -20.51
C SER A 93 -13.02 -12.76 -19.93
N GLN A 94 -12.94 -12.89 -18.60
CA GLN A 94 -11.71 -13.23 -17.92
C GLN A 94 -11.84 -14.38 -16.94
N THR A 95 -10.77 -15.14 -16.87
CA THR A 95 -10.55 -16.18 -15.87
C THR A 95 -9.63 -15.68 -14.77
N SER A 96 -9.61 -16.38 -13.62
CA SER A 96 -8.73 -16.08 -12.49
C SER A 96 -7.25 -15.92 -12.86
N HIS A 97 -6.71 -16.92 -13.56
CA HIS A 97 -5.33 -16.91 -14.03
C HIS A 97 -5.08 -15.89 -15.17
N GLY A 98 -6.08 -15.64 -16.02
CA GLY A 98 -6.02 -14.62 -17.09
C GLY A 98 -5.93 -13.20 -16.54
N ALA A 99 -6.78 -12.88 -15.55
CA ALA A 99 -6.75 -11.60 -14.84
C ALA A 99 -5.42 -11.39 -14.11
N TYR A 100 -4.92 -12.41 -13.41
CA TYR A 100 -3.57 -12.37 -12.83
C TYR A 100 -2.49 -12.05 -13.88
N TRP A 101 -2.53 -12.73 -15.04
CA TRP A 101 -1.52 -12.53 -16.09
C TRP A 101 -1.57 -11.12 -16.64
N LEU A 102 -2.78 -10.58 -16.87
CA LEU A 102 -2.99 -9.21 -17.31
C LEU A 102 -2.38 -8.20 -16.32
N LEU A 103 -2.69 -8.35 -15.02
CA LEU A 103 -2.18 -7.48 -13.97
C LEU A 103 -0.64 -7.55 -13.87
N LYS A 104 -0.07 -8.75 -13.98
CA LYS A 104 1.38 -8.96 -14.00
C LYS A 104 2.04 -8.21 -15.16
N GLN A 105 1.52 -8.36 -16.38
CA GLN A 105 2.08 -7.71 -17.58
C GLN A 105 2.05 -6.19 -17.48
N ASN A 106 1.01 -5.63 -16.84
CA ASN A 106 0.88 -4.20 -16.67
C ASN A 106 1.53 -3.67 -15.38
N ASN A 107 2.23 -4.49 -14.60
CA ASN A 107 2.83 -4.10 -13.32
C ASN A 107 1.80 -3.43 -12.37
N VAL A 108 0.64 -4.06 -12.24
CA VAL A 108 -0.45 -3.64 -11.34
C VAL A 108 -0.46 -4.56 -10.13
N ALA A 109 -0.31 -3.99 -8.93
CA ALA A 109 -0.44 -4.72 -7.68
C ALA A 109 -1.92 -5.06 -7.40
N LEU A 110 -2.18 -6.22 -6.79
CA LEU A 110 -3.51 -6.64 -6.37
C LEU A 110 -3.46 -7.08 -4.91
N ASP A 111 -4.05 -6.29 -4.02
CA ASP A 111 -4.37 -6.77 -2.69
C ASP A 111 -5.80 -7.27 -2.64
N SER A 112 -6.01 -8.35 -1.91
CA SER A 112 -7.34 -8.89 -1.66
C SER A 112 -7.71 -8.81 -0.20
N ILE A 113 -9.01 -8.61 0.04
CA ILE A 113 -9.64 -8.72 1.35
C ILE A 113 -10.86 -9.60 1.16
N CYS A 114 -10.73 -10.83 1.61
CA CYS A 114 -11.78 -11.84 1.56
C CYS A 114 -12.63 -11.69 2.82
N LEU A 115 -13.89 -11.29 2.67
CA LEU A 115 -14.83 -11.16 3.79
C LEU A 115 -15.63 -12.46 3.95
N GLY A 116 -16.04 -12.76 5.17
CA GLY A 116 -16.86 -13.94 5.46
C GLY A 116 -16.06 -15.25 5.62
N TYR A 117 -16.79 -16.36 5.56
CA TYR A 117 -16.25 -17.69 5.86
C TYR A 117 -15.70 -18.44 4.64
N ASP A 118 -16.05 -17.99 3.44
CA ASP A 118 -15.65 -18.66 2.20
C ASP A 118 -14.21 -18.30 1.82
N PHE A 119 -13.43 -19.33 1.49
CA PHE A 119 -12.05 -19.16 1.06
C PHE A 119 -12.01 -18.92 -0.45
N ASN A 120 -11.99 -17.66 -0.89
CA ASN A 120 -11.69 -17.34 -2.29
C ASN A 120 -10.20 -17.60 -2.60
N THR A 121 -9.88 -18.87 -2.80
CA THR A 121 -8.51 -19.37 -3.01
C THR A 121 -7.89 -18.84 -4.30
N GLU A 122 -8.70 -18.55 -5.31
CA GLU A 122 -8.25 -17.98 -6.58
C GLU A 122 -7.79 -16.52 -6.41
N LEU A 123 -8.60 -15.69 -5.75
CA LEU A 123 -8.26 -14.28 -5.50
C LEU A 123 -7.02 -14.16 -4.60
N ARG A 124 -6.94 -15.04 -3.59
CA ARG A 124 -5.76 -15.19 -2.75
C ARG A 124 -4.53 -15.61 -3.54
N ALA A 125 -4.65 -16.60 -4.43
CA ALA A 125 -3.56 -17.05 -5.29
C ALA A 125 -3.06 -15.93 -6.22
N ALA A 126 -3.98 -15.16 -6.83
CA ALA A 126 -3.63 -14.06 -7.70
C ALA A 126 -2.82 -12.98 -6.96
N SER A 127 -3.26 -12.60 -5.76
CA SER A 127 -2.57 -11.62 -4.90
C SER A 127 -1.19 -12.13 -4.47
N TYR A 128 -1.12 -13.39 -4.01
CA TYR A 128 0.11 -14.06 -3.60
C TYR A 128 1.14 -14.12 -4.73
N LEU A 129 0.73 -14.53 -5.94
CA LEU A 129 1.63 -14.64 -7.09
C LEU A 129 2.22 -13.29 -7.52
N LEU A 130 1.48 -12.19 -7.29
CA LEU A 130 1.96 -10.81 -7.51
C LEU A 130 2.84 -10.30 -6.35
N GLY A 131 3.04 -11.09 -5.30
CA GLY A 131 3.78 -10.67 -4.10
C GLY A 131 3.02 -9.64 -3.25
N CYS A 132 1.70 -9.58 -3.40
CA CYS A 132 0.81 -8.64 -2.73
C CYS A 132 0.09 -9.29 -1.54
N TYR A 133 -0.67 -8.51 -0.78
CA TYR A 133 -1.33 -8.99 0.42
C TYR A 133 -2.69 -9.61 0.13
N SER A 134 -3.07 -10.58 0.95
CA SER A 134 -4.39 -11.19 0.92
C SER A 134 -4.89 -11.32 2.34
N PHE A 135 -5.78 -10.44 2.77
CA PHE A 135 -6.30 -10.43 4.13
C PHE A 135 -7.61 -11.20 4.20
N GLN A 136 -7.85 -11.79 5.37
CA GLN A 136 -9.11 -12.42 5.71
C GLN A 136 -9.48 -11.97 7.13
N PRO A 137 -10.04 -10.76 7.28
CA PRO A 137 -10.36 -10.23 8.60
C PRO A 137 -11.46 -11.06 9.27
N GLU A 138 -11.18 -11.54 10.48
CA GLU A 138 -12.13 -12.35 11.27
C GLU A 138 -13.11 -11.49 12.07
N SER A 139 -12.79 -10.21 12.27
CA SER A 139 -13.59 -9.25 13.02
C SER A 139 -13.50 -7.85 12.42
N LEU A 140 -14.45 -6.98 12.79
CA LEU A 140 -14.41 -5.57 12.41
C LEU A 140 -13.15 -4.87 12.95
N GLU A 141 -12.72 -5.21 14.16
CA GLU A 141 -11.50 -4.68 14.77
C GLU A 141 -10.27 -5.06 13.94
N ASN A 142 -10.16 -6.33 13.53
CA ASN A 142 -9.09 -6.79 12.65
C ASN A 142 -9.11 -6.06 11.30
N ALA A 143 -10.29 -5.89 10.69
CA ALA A 143 -10.44 -5.14 9.45
C ALA A 143 -10.03 -3.66 9.60
N LEU A 144 -10.32 -3.04 10.75
CA LEU A 144 -9.88 -1.70 11.07
C LEU A 144 -8.35 -1.65 11.22
N ALA A 145 -7.75 -2.56 11.99
CA ALA A 145 -6.30 -2.65 12.15
C ALA A 145 -5.60 -2.77 10.79
N ILE A 146 -6.07 -3.66 9.91
CA ILE A 146 -5.55 -3.79 8.53
C ILE A 146 -5.62 -2.46 7.79
N SER A 147 -6.75 -1.76 7.88
CA SER A 147 -6.98 -0.51 7.15
C SER A 147 -6.13 0.67 7.64
N GLU A 148 -5.51 0.56 8.81
CA GLU A 148 -4.70 1.62 9.42
C GLU A 148 -3.18 1.43 9.22
N MET A 149 -2.73 0.24 8.85
CA MET A 149 -1.30 -0.04 8.64
C MET A 149 -0.74 0.77 7.47
N GLU A 150 0.39 1.46 7.66
CA GLU A 150 1.07 2.21 6.60
C GLU A 150 1.34 1.38 5.32
N PRO A 151 1.85 0.13 5.39
CA PRO A 151 2.01 -0.69 4.20
C PRO A 151 0.67 -0.99 3.50
N PHE A 152 -0.45 -0.99 4.21
CA PHE A 152 -1.77 -1.09 3.58
C PHE A 152 -2.27 0.25 3.03
N LEU A 153 -1.96 1.38 3.65
CA LEU A 153 -2.35 2.72 3.18
C LEU A 153 -1.63 3.10 1.88
N SER A 154 -0.33 2.78 1.77
CA SER A 154 0.50 3.21 0.64
C SER A 154 1.45 2.12 0.17
N LEU A 155 1.44 1.87 -1.15
CA LEU A 155 2.36 0.93 -1.78
C LEU A 155 3.82 1.42 -1.76
N SER A 156 4.06 2.69 -1.46
CA SER A 156 5.40 3.26 -1.30
C SER A 156 6.04 2.91 0.03
N GLU A 157 5.21 2.61 1.04
CA GLU A 157 5.64 2.22 2.39
C GLU A 157 5.93 0.72 2.49
N ARG A 158 5.72 -0.05 1.42
CA ARG A 158 6.07 -1.47 1.38
C ARG A 158 7.52 -1.70 0.97
N PRO A 159 8.13 -2.80 1.44
CA PRO A 159 9.27 -3.40 0.77
C PRO A 159 8.95 -3.62 -0.72
N ALA A 160 10.00 -3.70 -1.54
CA ALA A 160 9.82 -3.99 -2.96
C ALA A 160 9.02 -5.30 -3.15
N LEU A 161 7.99 -5.26 -3.98
CA LEU A 161 7.17 -6.44 -4.26
C LEU A 161 8.05 -7.51 -4.90
N LYS A 162 8.05 -8.70 -4.30
CA LYS A 162 8.77 -9.86 -4.81
C LYS A 162 7.74 -10.88 -5.25
N ALA A 163 7.74 -11.23 -6.53
CA ALA A 163 6.88 -12.29 -7.03
C ALA A 163 7.12 -13.58 -6.23
N ALA A 164 6.05 -14.31 -5.93
CA ALA A 164 6.14 -15.52 -5.14
C ALA A 164 7.04 -16.57 -5.81
N PRO A 165 7.68 -17.45 -5.02
CA PRO A 165 8.40 -18.61 -5.55
C PRO A 165 7.51 -19.42 -6.49
N GLY A 166 8.00 -19.66 -7.72
CA GLY A 166 7.24 -20.39 -8.74
C GLY A 166 6.21 -19.56 -9.50
N ALA A 167 6.23 -18.23 -9.38
CA ALA A 167 5.40 -17.36 -10.21
C ALA A 167 5.62 -17.65 -11.70
N PRO A 168 4.54 -17.85 -12.49
CA PRO A 168 4.65 -18.24 -13.89
C PRO A 168 5.35 -17.15 -14.70
N GLN A 169 6.37 -17.53 -15.47
CA GLN A 169 7.12 -16.60 -16.32
C GLN A 169 6.61 -16.57 -17.77
N THR A 170 5.91 -17.61 -18.19
CA THR A 170 5.33 -17.74 -19.53
C THR A 170 3.86 -18.16 -19.42
N ALA A 171 3.09 -17.85 -20.46
CA ALA A 171 1.67 -18.24 -20.54
C ALA A 171 1.48 -19.77 -20.53
N SER A 172 2.44 -20.54 -21.07
CA SER A 172 2.35 -22.00 -21.15
C SER A 172 2.30 -22.69 -19.77
N VAL A 173 2.95 -22.13 -18.75
CA VAL A 173 2.97 -22.69 -17.39
C VAL A 173 2.00 -21.99 -16.45
N LEU A 174 1.28 -20.97 -16.93
CA LEU A 174 0.41 -20.11 -16.14
C LEU A 174 -0.61 -20.90 -15.32
N LEU A 175 -1.43 -21.71 -16.01
CA LEU A 175 -2.50 -22.46 -15.35
C LEU A 175 -1.97 -23.44 -14.30
N GLN A 176 -0.90 -24.15 -14.59
CA GLN A 176 -0.29 -25.10 -13.66
C GLN A 176 0.24 -24.41 -12.41
N ARG A 177 0.99 -23.31 -12.58
CA ARG A 177 1.55 -22.54 -11.44
C ARG A 177 0.46 -21.83 -10.64
N PHE A 178 -0.58 -21.35 -11.32
CA PHE A 178 -1.73 -20.72 -10.66
C PHE A 178 -2.47 -21.71 -9.75
N ARG A 179 -2.77 -22.92 -10.25
CA ARG A 179 -3.36 -23.99 -9.43
C ARG A 179 -2.49 -24.37 -8.23
N HIS A 180 -1.18 -24.46 -8.44
CA HIS A 180 -0.26 -24.70 -7.33
C HIS A 180 -0.30 -23.56 -6.29
N ALA A 181 -0.42 -22.31 -6.73
CA ALA A 181 -0.54 -21.17 -5.82
C ALA A 181 -1.84 -21.19 -5.02
N MET A 182 -2.97 -21.66 -5.56
CA MET A 182 -4.23 -21.79 -4.81
C MET A 182 -4.09 -22.65 -3.55
N SER A 183 -3.27 -23.70 -3.61
CA SER A 183 -3.04 -24.60 -2.48
C SER A 183 -2.00 -24.08 -1.47
N ASN A 184 -1.07 -23.22 -1.90
CA ASN A 184 0.06 -22.76 -1.07
C ASN A 184 -0.10 -21.33 -0.54
N ALA A 185 -0.92 -20.52 -1.19
CA ALA A 185 -1.14 -19.14 -0.79
C ALA A 185 -1.88 -19.12 0.56
N MET A 186 -1.28 -18.46 1.54
CA MET A 186 -1.86 -18.25 2.86
C MET A 186 -2.31 -16.80 3.02
N PRO A 187 -3.33 -16.54 3.86
CA PRO A 187 -3.69 -15.17 4.22
C PRO A 187 -2.50 -14.44 4.87
N THR A 188 -2.44 -13.14 4.64
CA THR A 188 -1.57 -12.21 5.33
C THR A 188 -2.13 -11.99 6.72
N VAL A 189 -1.36 -12.38 7.73
CA VAL A 189 -1.74 -12.28 9.14
C VAL A 189 -1.52 -10.85 9.63
N VAL A 190 -2.52 -10.33 10.35
CA VAL A 190 -2.47 -9.07 11.08
C VAL A 190 -3.10 -9.36 12.44
N ASP A 191 -2.29 -9.36 13.48
CA ASP A 191 -2.69 -9.49 14.88
C ASP A 191 -1.81 -8.58 15.75
N ASP A 192 -1.99 -8.63 17.06
CA ASP A 192 -1.28 -7.75 18.00
C ASP A 192 0.25 -7.94 17.98
N GLU A 193 0.72 -9.13 17.57
CA GLU A 193 2.14 -9.51 17.57
C GLU A 193 2.76 -9.51 16.16
N THR A 194 1.92 -9.64 15.13
CA THR A 194 2.34 -9.90 13.75
C THR A 194 1.68 -8.91 12.80
N VAL A 195 2.49 -8.07 12.17
CA VAL A 195 2.05 -7.17 11.11
C VAL A 195 3.01 -7.22 9.91
N PRO A 196 2.54 -7.00 8.67
CA PRO A 196 3.40 -6.91 7.50
C PRO A 196 4.51 -5.87 7.66
N ALA A 197 5.73 -6.26 7.30
CA ALA A 197 6.88 -5.37 7.40
C ALA A 197 6.70 -4.10 6.55
N ARG A 198 7.01 -2.95 7.15
CA ARG A 198 7.17 -1.68 6.45
C ARG A 198 8.52 -1.63 5.74
N LYS A 199 8.62 -0.79 4.72
CA LYS A 199 9.88 -0.44 4.07
C LYS A 199 10.86 0.11 5.12
N ALA A 200 11.99 -0.56 5.29
CA ALA A 200 13.04 -0.09 6.16
C ALA A 200 13.58 1.26 5.66
N HIS A 201 13.85 2.17 6.59
CA HIS A 201 14.56 3.40 6.28
C HIS A 201 16.00 3.05 5.88
N PRO A 202 16.56 3.60 4.80
CA PRO A 202 17.92 3.25 4.34
C PRO A 202 18.98 3.44 5.43
N ASN A 203 18.76 4.42 6.31
CA ASN A 203 19.70 4.83 7.36
C ASN A 203 19.33 4.26 8.74
N ILE A 204 18.47 3.24 8.83
CA ILE A 204 18.03 2.69 10.13
C ILE A 204 19.16 2.01 10.92
N HIS A 205 20.22 1.60 10.24
CA HIS A 205 21.40 0.96 10.81
C HIS A 205 22.63 1.88 10.84
N ASP A 206 22.41 3.19 10.68
CA ASP A 206 23.49 4.16 10.81
C ASP A 206 23.93 4.31 12.27
N ASP A 207 25.08 4.97 12.45
CA ASP A 207 25.47 5.47 13.76
C ASP A 207 24.60 6.68 14.13
N PHE A 208 24.07 6.67 15.35
CA PHE A 208 23.16 7.69 15.85
C PHE A 208 23.78 8.44 17.03
N ILE A 209 23.69 9.77 16.98
CA ILE A 209 24.11 10.66 18.06
C ILE A 209 22.90 11.40 18.63
N GLU A 210 22.92 11.67 19.94
CA GLU A 210 21.87 12.45 20.59
C GLU A 210 21.80 13.87 19.99
N LEU A 211 20.60 14.38 19.76
CA LEU A 211 20.32 15.68 19.15
C LEU A 211 21.01 16.83 19.93
N THR A 212 21.07 16.72 21.25
CA THR A 212 21.75 17.69 22.12
C THR A 212 23.27 17.70 21.88
N ALA A 213 23.88 16.53 21.71
CA ALA A 213 25.30 16.41 21.40
C ALA A 213 25.61 16.86 19.96
N SER A 214 24.72 16.55 19.00
CA SER A 214 24.90 16.93 17.59
C SER A 214 24.80 18.45 17.36
N THR A 215 23.87 19.12 18.06
CA THR A 215 23.73 20.58 18.02
C THR A 215 24.92 21.29 18.65
N ALA A 216 25.48 20.76 19.75
CA ALA A 216 26.68 21.28 20.40
C ALA A 216 27.93 21.13 19.51
N ALA A 217 28.13 19.95 18.90
CA ALA A 217 29.27 19.69 18.01
C ALA A 217 29.26 20.57 16.75
N ARG A 218 28.07 20.78 16.14
CA ARG A 218 27.90 21.59 14.93
C ARG A 218 27.91 23.10 15.18
N GLY A 219 27.72 23.54 16.43
CA GLY A 219 27.87 24.95 16.82
C GLY A 219 29.32 25.45 16.75
N ASN A 220 30.30 24.54 16.82
CA ASN A 220 31.73 24.86 16.85
C ASN A 220 32.46 24.70 15.50
N SER A 221 31.83 24.13 14.47
CA SER A 221 32.48 23.88 13.17
C SER A 221 32.32 25.08 12.21
N SER A 222 33.27 26.01 12.24
CA SER A 222 33.46 27.04 11.20
C SER A 222 34.30 26.49 10.04
N GLY A 223 33.70 26.10 8.91
CA GLY A 223 34.49 25.72 7.73
C GLY A 223 33.73 25.33 6.45
N SER A 224 34.19 25.91 5.33
CA SER A 224 33.90 25.65 3.90
C SER A 224 32.63 26.27 3.26
N VAL A 225 32.90 27.13 2.26
CA VAL A 225 31.98 28.05 1.57
C VAL A 225 31.03 27.35 0.59
N SER A 226 31.34 26.13 0.13
CA SER A 226 30.55 25.44 -0.91
C SER A 226 29.27 24.75 -0.37
N GLY A 227 29.23 24.40 0.93
CA GLY A 227 28.09 23.74 1.59
C GLY A 227 27.37 24.58 2.67
N ALA A 228 27.83 25.82 2.88
CA ALA A 228 27.46 26.64 4.04
C ALA A 228 25.95 26.91 4.18
N ARG A 229 25.21 27.10 3.08
CA ARG A 229 23.76 27.37 3.14
C ARG A 229 22.93 26.15 3.56
N SER A 230 23.33 24.95 3.13
CA SER A 230 22.68 23.70 3.53
C SER A 230 22.90 23.39 5.02
N ASN A 231 24.14 23.55 5.48
CA ASN A 231 24.54 23.31 6.87
C ASN A 231 23.91 24.31 7.85
N LEU A 232 23.74 25.57 7.46
CA LEU A 232 23.04 26.58 8.27
C LEU A 232 21.54 26.28 8.41
N ARG A 233 20.88 25.85 7.33
CA ARG A 233 19.47 25.43 7.39
C ARG A 233 19.30 24.20 8.28
N MET A 234 20.17 23.22 8.12
CA MET A 234 20.15 21.99 8.92
C MET A 234 20.39 22.26 10.41
N SER A 235 21.42 23.04 10.76
CA SER A 235 21.69 23.39 12.15
C SER A 235 20.57 24.22 12.80
N ARG A 236 19.85 25.03 12.02
CA ARG A 236 18.63 25.71 12.49
C ARG A 236 17.50 24.72 12.73
N ILE A 237 17.25 23.78 11.82
CA ILE A 237 16.21 22.75 11.96
C ILE A 237 16.45 21.92 13.22
N LEU A 238 17.68 21.43 13.43
CA LEU A 238 18.02 20.62 14.60
C LEU A 238 17.81 21.37 15.93
N ARG A 239 18.14 22.67 15.97
CA ARG A 239 17.86 23.52 17.14
C ARG A 239 16.37 23.72 17.39
N GLU A 240 15.58 23.91 16.34
CA GLU A 240 14.12 24.02 16.49
C GLU A 240 13.51 22.68 16.95
N MET A 241 13.97 21.54 16.40
CA MET A 241 13.58 20.21 16.88
C MET A 241 13.92 20.05 18.37
N GLN A 242 15.12 20.45 18.79
CA GLN A 242 15.52 20.37 20.20
C GLN A 242 14.60 21.17 21.12
N LYS A 243 14.22 22.40 20.72
CA LYS A 243 13.26 23.22 21.48
C LYS A 243 11.90 22.54 21.59
N VAL A 244 11.41 21.96 20.50
CA VAL A 244 10.11 21.26 20.48
C VAL A 244 10.14 20.04 21.39
N VAL A 245 11.20 19.24 21.35
CA VAL A 245 11.38 18.07 22.21
C VAL A 245 11.41 18.47 23.69
N GLN A 246 12.21 19.47 24.04
CA GLN A 246 12.29 19.99 25.41
C GLN A 246 10.95 20.55 25.91
N ALA A 247 10.15 21.15 25.03
CA ALA A 247 8.81 21.64 25.36
C ALA A 247 7.77 20.52 25.50
N ALA A 248 7.91 19.44 24.73
CA ALA A 248 6.94 18.33 24.71
C ALA A 248 7.15 17.34 25.85
N SER A 249 8.40 16.98 26.17
CA SER A 249 8.71 16.08 27.28
C SER A 249 10.15 16.27 27.77
N PRO A 250 10.38 16.50 29.08
CA PRO A 250 11.72 16.64 29.63
C PRO A 250 12.50 15.32 29.71
N VAL A 251 11.88 14.17 29.40
CA VAL A 251 12.48 12.83 29.55
C VAL A 251 12.81 12.18 28.19
N ALA A 252 12.29 12.72 27.10
CA ALA A 252 12.52 12.15 25.78
C ALA A 252 13.86 12.62 25.17
N SER A 253 14.76 11.67 24.91
CA SER A 253 15.97 11.92 24.11
C SER A 253 15.70 11.60 22.64
N VAL A 254 16.14 12.48 21.75
CA VAL A 254 16.04 12.29 20.29
C VAL A 254 17.43 12.02 19.73
N PHE A 255 17.52 11.02 18.86
CA PHE A 255 18.74 10.62 18.19
C PHE A 255 18.66 10.93 16.69
N VAL A 256 19.78 11.28 16.09
CA VAL A 256 19.87 11.65 14.67
C VAL A 256 21.04 10.89 14.04
N SER A 257 20.86 10.39 12.81
CA SER A 257 21.94 9.74 12.07
C SER A 257 23.09 10.72 11.84
N GLU A 258 24.31 10.24 12.05
CA GLU A 258 25.53 11.01 11.76
C GLU A 258 25.73 11.20 10.25
N SER A 259 25.34 10.20 9.47
CA SER A 259 25.51 10.14 8.01
C SER A 259 24.56 11.10 7.28
N ASP A 260 23.29 11.11 7.69
CA ASP A 260 22.28 11.98 7.07
C ASP A 260 21.16 12.32 8.06
N ALA A 261 21.03 13.62 8.32
CA ALA A 261 20.00 14.19 9.18
C ALA A 261 18.84 14.83 8.39
N THR A 262 18.83 14.67 7.06
CA THR A 262 17.74 15.12 6.19
C THR A 262 16.59 14.12 6.20
N PHE A 263 15.36 14.64 6.13
CA PHE A 263 14.10 13.90 6.11
C PHE A 263 13.41 14.08 4.75
#